data_AF-A0A7W8BU28-F1
#
_entry.id   AF-A0A7W8BU28-F1
#
_cell.length_a   1.000
_cell.length_b   1.000
_cell.length_c   1.000
_cell.angle_alpha   90.00
_cell.angle_beta   90.00
_cell.angle_gamma   90.00
#
_symmetry.space_group_name_H-M   'P 1'
#
loop_
_entity.id
_entity.type
_entity.pdbx_description
1 polymer ?
#
loop_
_entity_poly.entity_id
_entity_poly.type
_entity_poly.pdbx_seq_one_letter_code
_entity_poly.pdbx_strand_id
1 'polypeptide(L)' 'MIRHWPAVEGDLAREYGITAPELARMSTRRFLALIGAMSDQSRFARAWRATPRRADSPEEIARITGIPAA' A
#
# COMPACT_ATOMS: atom_id res chain seq x y z
N MET A 1 13.19 9.03 -13.37
CA MET A 1 11.87 8.37 -13.41
C MET A 1 11.80 7.39 -12.25
N ILE A 2 10.85 7.57 -11.32
CA ILE A 2 10.68 6.64 -10.19
C ILE A 2 10.13 5.32 -10.77
N ARG A 3 10.92 4.25 -10.80
CA ARG A 3 10.53 2.95 -11.40
C ARG A 3 9.31 2.31 -10.75
N HIS A 4 8.93 2.77 -9.55
CA HIS A 4 7.83 2.22 -8.77
C HIS A 4 6.73 3.26 -8.52
N TRP A 5 6.53 4.20 -9.45
CA TRP A 5 5.50 5.24 -9.32
C TRP A 5 4.09 4.70 -8.99
N PRO A 6 3.61 3.60 -9.61
CA PRO A 6 2.31 3.02 -9.25
C PRO A 6 2.24 2.53 -7.80
N ALA A 7 3.38 2.11 -7.21
CA ALA A 7 3.42 1.71 -5.80
C ALA A 7 3.29 2.92 -4.88
N VAL A 8 3.91 4.05 -5.23
CA VAL A 8 3.79 5.32 -4.49
C VAL A 8 2.34 5.82 -4.52
N GLU A 9 1.67 5.74 -5.68
CA GLU A 9 0.24 6.04 -5.80
C GLU A 9 -0.60 5.12 -4.92
N GLY A 10 -0.33 3.82 -4.93
CA GLY A 10 -1.02 2.85 -4.09
C GLY A 10 -0.86 3.11 -2.59
N ASP A 11 0.33 3.53 -2.15
CA ASP A 11 0.60 3.84 -0.74
C ASP A 11 -0.12 5.11 -0.29
N LEU A 12 -0.09 6.16 -1.12
CA LEU A 12 -0.81 7.41 -0.85
C LEU A 12 -2.33 7.23 -0.88
N ALA A 13 -2.84 6.39 -1.78
CA ALA A 13 -4.26 6.04 -1.82
C ALA A 13 -4.68 5.27 -0.56
N ARG A 14 -3.87 4.32 -0.10
CA ARG A 14 -4.19 3.49 1.07
C ARG A 14 -4.14 4.28 2.38
N GLU A 15 -3.10 5.09 2.60
CA GLU A 15 -2.92 5.78 3.88
C GLU A 15 -3.72 7.09 3.97
N TYR A 16 -3.81 7.82 2.87
CA TYR A 16 -4.37 9.18 2.88
C TYR A 16 -5.59 9.36 1.97
N GLY A 17 -6.05 8.30 1.30
CA GLY A 17 -7.19 8.38 0.38
C GLY A 17 -6.93 9.21 -0.88
N ILE A 18 -5.66 9.49 -1.21
CA ILE A 18 -5.31 10.36 -2.34
C ILE A 18 -5.43 9.60 -3.66
N THR A 19 -6.19 10.16 -4.58
CA THR A 19 -6.35 9.62 -5.94
C THR A 19 -5.23 10.09 -6.88
N ALA A 20 -5.01 9.36 -7.98
CA ALA A 20 -4.01 9.75 -8.98
C ALA A 20 -4.22 11.18 -9.55
N PRO A 21 -5.45 11.63 -9.87
CA PRO A 21 -5.69 13.01 -10.32
C PRO A 21 -5.39 14.08 -9.25
N GLU A 22 -5.56 13.75 -7.96
CA GLU A 22 -5.19 14.66 -6.86
C GLU A 22 -3.68 14.72 -6.68
N LEU A 23 -3.00 13.57 -6.77
CA LEU A 23 -1.54 13.50 -6.75
C LEU A 23 -0.92 14.30 -7.90
N ALA A 24 -1.46 14.19 -9.11
CA ALA A 24 -0.97 14.91 -10.29
C ALA A 24 -1.09 16.45 -10.15
N ARG A 25 -2.06 16.94 -9.38
CA ARG A 25 -2.26 18.38 -9.10
C ARG A 25 -1.51 18.84 -7.85
N MET A 26 -0.85 17.94 -7.13
CA MET A 26 -0.21 18.23 -5.87
C MET A 26 1.12 18.97 -6.08
N SER A 27 1.40 19.96 -5.23
CA SER A 27 2.72 20.57 -5.20
C SER A 27 3.78 19.60 -4.68
N THR A 28 5.00 19.70 -5.19
CA THR A 28 6.14 18.90 -4.73
C THR A 28 6.35 18.99 -3.22
N ARG A 29 6.17 20.18 -2.64
CA ARG A 29 6.30 20.38 -1.19
C ARG A 29 5.29 19.54 -0.41
N ARG A 30 4.03 19.54 -0.83
CA ARG A 30 2.98 18.76 -0.15
C ARG A 30 3.19 17.26 -0.35
N PHE A 31 3.58 16.85 -1.55
CA PHE A 31 3.97 15.46 -1.83
C PHE A 31 5.06 14.98 -0.89
N LEU A 32 6.18 15.71 -0.78
CA LEU A 32 7.29 15.34 0.09
C LEU A 32 6.90 15.31 1.58
N ALA A 33 6.04 16.23 2.02
CA ALA A 33 5.54 16.23 3.39
C ALA A 33 4.74 14.95 3.71
N LEU A 34 3.87 14.52 2.80
CA LEU A 34 3.07 13.29 2.97
C LEU A 34 3.94 12.03 2.94
N ILE A 35 4.91 11.97 2.03
CA ILE A 35 5.86 10.85 1.96
C ILE A 35 6.73 10.78 3.24
N GLY A 36 7.14 11.93 3.77
CA GLY A 36 7.93 12.01 5.00
C GLY A 36 7.15 11.61 6.25
N ALA A 37 5.85 11.90 6.29
CA ALA A 37 4.96 11.57 7.41
C ALA A 37 4.33 10.16 7.30
N MET A 38 4.44 9.50 6.14
CA MET A 38 3.85 8.19 5.88
C MET A 38 4.35 7.14 6.86
N SER A 39 3.41 6.37 7.40
CA SER A 39 3.73 5.26 8.29
C SER A 39 4.62 4.23 7.60
N ASP A 40 5.52 3.63 8.37
CA ASP A 40 6.41 2.61 7.85
C ASP A 40 5.66 1.38 7.31
N GLN A 41 4.47 1.09 7.86
CA GLN A 41 3.64 -0.05 7.46
C GLN A 41 2.98 0.15 6.09
N SER A 42 2.67 1.40 5.71
CA SER A 42 2.02 1.64 4.42
C SER A 42 2.94 1.59 3.23
N ARG A 43 4.27 1.72 3.41
CA ARG A 43 5.23 1.67 2.30
C ARG A 43 5.17 0.31 1.61
N PHE A 44 4.82 0.29 0.33
CA PHE A 44 4.54 -0.90 -0.48
C PHE A 44 5.63 -1.96 -0.33
N ALA A 45 6.91 -1.57 -0.40
CA ALA A 45 8.01 -2.52 -0.27
C ALA A 45 8.05 -3.23 1.09
N ARG A 46 7.53 -2.62 2.15
CA ARG A 46 7.46 -3.23 3.49
C ARG A 46 6.18 -4.04 3.65
N ALA A 47 5.03 -3.47 3.26
CA ALA A 47 3.75 -4.19 3.23
C ALA A 47 3.86 -5.48 2.40
N TRP A 48 4.39 -5.39 1.18
CA TRP A 48 4.63 -6.52 0.27
C TRP A 48 5.60 -7.56 0.81
N ARG A 49 6.62 -7.14 1.58
CA ARG A 49 7.53 -8.07 2.27
C ARG A 49 6.84 -8.80 3.43
N ALA A 50 5.87 -8.16 4.08
CA ALA A 50 5.11 -8.74 5.18
C ALA A 50 3.89 -9.54 4.72
N THR A 51 3.41 -9.33 3.50
CA THR A 51 2.31 -10.11 2.92
C THR A 51 2.72 -11.58 2.76
N PRO A 52 2.00 -12.53 3.38
CA PRO A 52 2.24 -13.96 3.19
C PRO A 52 2.14 -14.31 1.70
N ARG A 53 3.21 -14.88 1.13
CA ARG A 53 3.30 -15.16 -0.32
C ARG A 53 2.58 -16.43 -0.75
N ARG A 54 2.22 -17.25 0.23
CA ARG A 54 1.52 -18.51 0.08
C ARG A 54 0.81 -18.77 1.40
N ALA A 55 -0.49 -19.01 1.32
CA ALA A 55 -1.23 -19.64 2.39
C ALA A 55 -1.44 -21.07 1.93
N ASP A 56 -0.69 -22.00 2.53
CA ASP A 56 -0.64 -23.39 2.06
C ASP A 56 -1.76 -24.25 2.70
N SER A 57 -2.52 -23.67 3.63
CA SER A 57 -3.64 -24.34 4.28
C SER A 57 -4.96 -23.54 4.14
N PRO A 58 -6.11 -24.22 3.95
CA PRO A 58 -7.42 -23.58 3.94
C PRO A 58 -7.70 -22.75 5.20
N GLU A 59 -7.18 -23.16 6.35
CA GLU A 59 -7.34 -22.44 7.62
C GLU A 59 -6.54 -21.12 7.64
N GLU A 60 -5.36 -21.11 7.03
CA GLU A 60 -4.55 -19.90 6.87
C GLU A 60 -5.20 -18.92 5.89
N ILE A 61 -5.76 -19.43 4.78
CA ILE A 61 -6.57 -18.64 3.85
C ILE A 61 -7.77 -18.02 4.58
N ALA A 62 -8.51 -18.81 5.37
CA ALA A 62 -9.68 -18.33 6.09
C ALA A 62 -9.34 -17.24 7.13
N ARG A 63 -8.22 -17.40 7.84
CA ARG A 63 -7.73 -16.41 8.81
C ARG A 63 -7.31 -15.10 8.15
N ILE A 64 -6.67 -15.17 6.98
CA ILE A 64 -6.18 -13.99 6.25
C ILE A 64 -7.32 -13.28 5.53
N THR A 65 -8.28 -14.03 4.98
CA THR A 65 -9.33 -13.48 4.10
C THR A 65 -10.67 -13.23 4.78
N GLY A 66 -10.92 -13.81 5.96
CA GLY A 66 -12.21 -13.77 6.63
C GLY A 66 -13.31 -14.61 5.95
N ILE A 67 -12.96 -15.37 4.91
CA ILE A 67 -13.85 -16.29 4.20
C ILE A 67 -13.74 -17.66 4.87
N PRO A 68 -14.84 -18.33 5.25
CA PRO A 68 -14.77 -19.65 5.87
C PRO A 68 -14.04 -20.67 4.97
N ALA A 69 -13.20 -21.50 5.56
CA ALA A 69 -12.63 -22.66 4.88
C ALA A 69 -13.77 -23.65 4.56
N ALA A 70 -13.79 -24.15 3.32
CA ALA A 70 -14.75 -25.16 2.86
C ALA A 70 -14.34 -26.58 3.30
#